data_AF-A0A832BLI5-F1
#
_entry.id   AF-A0A832BLI5-F1
#
_cell.length_a   1.000
_cell.length_b   1.000
_cell.length_c   1.000
_cell.angle_alpha   90.00
_cell.angle_beta   90.00
_cell.angle_gamma   90.00
#
_symmetry.space_group_name_H-M   'P 1'
#
loop_
_entity.id
_entity.type
_entity.pdbx_description
1 polymer ?
#
loop_
_entity_poly.entity_id
_entity_poly.type
_entity_poly.pdbx_seq_one_letter_code
_entity_poly.pdbx_strand_id
1 'polypeptide(L)'
;MMQKIPIKSGFIWLNDIQYEIKFFQIKKLTGQISYSLEVSFDPSDKIILDDDDFSRLEKNAYLVLPIAYQSRVLGKINRGMLHKE
;
A
#
# COMPACT_ATOMS: atom_id res chain seq x y z
N MET A 1 -22.83 4.51 -1.20
CA MET A 1 -21.45 4.68 -0.70
C MET A 1 -20.58 3.55 -1.24
N MET A 2 -19.32 3.82 -1.58
CA MET A 2 -18.34 2.78 -1.86
C MET A 2 -18.02 2.05 -0.55
N GLN A 3 -18.21 0.73 -0.50
CA GLN A 3 -17.98 -0.05 0.71
C GLN A 3 -16.60 -0.68 0.65
N LYS A 4 -15.76 -0.37 1.63
CA LYS A 4 -14.45 -0.99 1.82
C LYS A 4 -14.54 -2.00 2.95
N ILE A 5 -14.39 -3.28 2.62
CA ILE A 5 -14.56 -4.41 3.55
C ILE A 5 -13.18 -5.03 3.79
N PRO A 6 -12.69 -5.11 5.03
CA PRO A 6 -11.45 -5.82 5.31
C PRO A 6 -11.63 -7.32 5.02
N ILE A 7 -10.68 -7.91 4.29
CA ILE A 7 -10.75 -9.32 3.89
C ILE A 7 -9.56 -10.15 4.37
N LYS A 8 -8.39 -9.52 4.53
CA LYS A 8 -7.17 -10.18 5.00
C LYS A 8 -6.21 -9.15 5.59
N SER A 9 -5.40 -9.56 6.55
CA SER A 9 -4.24 -8.80 7.01
C SER A 9 -3.02 -9.72 7.12
N GLY A 10 -1.86 -9.10 7.19
CA GLY A 10 -0.59 -9.81 7.36
C GLY A 10 0.53 -8.83 7.65
N PHE A 11 1.76 -9.28 7.44
CA PHE A 11 2.95 -8.46 7.63
C PHE A 11 3.92 -8.64 6.46
N ILE A 12 4.66 -7.57 6.17
CA ILE A 12 5.76 -7.57 5.20
C ILE A 12 7.01 -6.97 5.83
N TRP A 13 8.17 -7.54 5.53
CA TRP A 13 9.46 -6.99 5.94
C TRP A 13 10.01 -6.08 4.83
N LEU A 14 10.30 -4.83 5.17
CA LEU A 14 10.88 -3.83 4.27
C LEU A 14 12.06 -3.16 4.99
N ASN A 15 13.28 -3.33 4.46
CA ASN A 15 14.53 -2.86 5.07
C ASN A 15 14.62 -3.19 6.58
N ASP A 16 14.43 -4.48 6.92
CA ASP A 16 14.48 -5.01 8.29
C ASP A 16 13.42 -4.48 9.26
N ILE A 17 12.44 -3.72 8.76
CA ILE A 17 11.29 -3.26 9.53
C ILE A 17 10.05 -4.02 9.06
N GLN A 18 9.30 -4.57 10.01
CA GLN A 18 8.05 -5.25 9.74
C GLN A 18 6.89 -4.24 9.72
N TYR A 19 6.14 -4.22 8.62
CA TYR A 19 4.95 -3.38 8.45
C TYR A 19 3.70 -4.22 8.32
N GLU A 20 2.60 -3.76 8.90
CA GLU A 20 1.28 -4.38 8.74
C GLU A 20 0.74 -4.09 7.32
N ILE A 21 0.24 -5.13 6.66
CA ILE A 21 -0.45 -5.03 5.37
C ILE A 21 -1.93 -5.38 5.56
N LYS A 22 -2.82 -4.57 4.98
CA LYS A 22 -4.28 -4.77 5.04
C LYS A 22 -4.85 -4.86 3.65
N PHE A 23 -5.59 -5.92 3.40
CA PHE A 23 -6.32 -6.12 2.15
C PHE A 23 -7.80 -5.84 2.36
N PHE A 24 -8.39 -5.21 1.36
CA PHE A 24 -9.79 -4.81 1.36
C PHE A 24 -10.43 -5.19 0.04
N GLN A 25 -11.69 -5.61 0.13
CA GLN A 25 -12.58 -5.63 -1.02
C GLN A 25 -13.32 -4.29 -1.09
N ILE A 26 -13.28 -3.66 -2.27
CA ILE A 26 -13.96 -2.42 -2.58
C ILE A 26 -15.17 -2.75 -3.46
N LYS A 27 -16.37 -2.56 -2.92
CA LYS A 27 -17.62 -2.61 -3.68
C LYS A 27 -17.94 -1.21 -4.21
N LYS A 28 -17.81 -1.02 -5.52
CA LYS A 28 -18.14 0.24 -6.21
C LYS A 28 -19.66 0.37 -6.36
N LEU A 29 -20.14 1.61 -6.54
CA LEU A 29 -21.56 1.89 -6.77
C LEU A 29 -22.10 1.22 -8.04
N THR A 30 -21.23 0.98 -9.02
CA THR A 30 -21.56 0.30 -10.29
C THR A 30 -21.78 -1.21 -10.13
N GLY A 31 -21.62 -1.76 -8.93
CA GLY A 31 -21.63 -3.21 -8.68
C GLY A 31 -20.31 -3.91 -8.98
N GLN A 32 -19.33 -3.21 -9.57
CA GLN A 32 -17.99 -3.75 -9.79
C GLN A 32 -17.28 -3.98 -8.45
N ILE A 33 -16.57 -5.11 -8.36
CA ILE A 33 -15.67 -5.42 -7.26
C ILE A 33 -14.24 -5.11 -7.69
N SER A 34 -13.49 -4.49 -6.80
CA SER A 34 -12.04 -4.33 -6.91
C SER A 34 -11.42 -4.61 -5.54
N TYR A 35 -10.11 -4.73 -5.49
CA TYR A 35 -9.36 -5.04 -4.30
C TYR A 35 -8.29 -3.97 -4.08
N SER A 36 -7.99 -3.75 -2.81
CA SER A 36 -7.00 -2.75 -2.40
C SER A 36 -6.14 -3.32 -1.29
N LEU A 37 -4.84 -3.09 -1.36
CA LEU A 37 -3.88 -3.33 -0.31
C LEU A 37 -3.39 -1.99 0.22
N GLU A 38 -3.29 -1.87 1.53
CA GLU A 38 -2.71 -0.71 2.19
C GLU A 38 -1.57 -1.12 3.13
N VAL A 39 -0.49 -0.34 3.09
CA VAL A 39 0.63 -0.40 4.05
C VAL A 39 0.83 1.00 4.60
N SER A 40 0.71 1.16 5.91
CA SER A 40 0.92 2.44 6.59
C SER A 40 2.31 2.47 7.22
N PHE A 41 3.07 3.52 6.93
CA PHE A 41 4.41 3.74 7.49
C PHE A 41 4.40 4.76 8.62
N ASP A 42 3.58 5.81 8.47
CA ASP A 42 3.31 6.87 9.44
C ASP A 42 1.81 7.26 9.32
N PRO A 43 1.22 8.01 10.27
CA PRO A 43 -0.21 8.39 10.19
C PRO A 43 -0.63 9.10 8.90
N SER A 44 0.30 9.79 8.25
CA SER A 44 0.06 10.53 6.99
C SER A 44 0.78 9.92 5.79
N ASP A 45 1.32 8.70 5.92
CA ASP A 45 2.19 8.09 4.93
C ASP A 45 1.83 6.62 4.73
N LYS A 46 1.24 6.34 3.56
CA LYS A 46 0.78 5.02 3.19
C LYS A 46 1.03 4.74 1.72
N ILE A 47 1.29 3.49 1.41
CA ILE A 47 1.23 2.95 0.05
C ILE A 47 -0.10 2.23 -0.10
N ILE A 48 -0.78 2.50 -1.22
CA ILE A 48 -2.01 1.81 -1.64
C ILE A 48 -1.74 1.16 -2.98
N LEU A 49 -2.09 -0.11 -3.10
CA LEU A 49 -2.09 -0.84 -4.37
C LEU A 49 -3.51 -1.33 -4.64
N ASP A 50 -4.03 -1.03 -5.83
CA ASP A 50 -5.35 -1.47 -6.25
C ASP A 50 -5.24 -2.46 -7.41
N ASP A 51 -6.13 -3.44 -7.44
CA ASP A 51 -6.23 -4.43 -8.50
C ASP A 51 -7.67 -4.95 -8.59
N ASP A 52 -8.15 -5.31 -9.78
CA ASP A 52 -9.47 -5.91 -9.96
C ASP A 52 -9.48 -7.42 -9.61
N ASP A 53 -8.31 -8.04 -9.40
CA ASP A 53 -8.14 -9.44 -9.00
C ASP A 53 -7.35 -9.58 -7.70
N PHE A 54 -7.92 -10.26 -6.71
CA PHE A 54 -7.30 -10.42 -5.39
C PHE A 54 -6.01 -11.25 -5.42
N SER A 55 -5.97 -12.34 -6.19
CA SER A 55 -4.79 -13.23 -6.25
C SER A 55 -3.62 -12.52 -6.92
N ARG A 56 -3.91 -11.72 -7.96
CA ARG A 56 -2.91 -10.86 -8.61
C ARG A 56 -2.42 -9.77 -7.67
N LEU A 57 -3.30 -9.13 -6.90
CA LEU A 57 -2.93 -8.15 -5.89
C LEU A 57 -1.98 -8.74 -4.85
N GLU A 58 -2.30 -9.93 -4.31
CA GLU A 58 -1.46 -10.61 -3.32
C GLU A 58 -0.08 -10.93 -3.88
N LYS A 59 -0.01 -11.45 -5.10
CA LYS A 59 1.27 -11.76 -5.77
C LYS A 59 2.07 -10.49 -6.03
N ASN A 60 1.43 -9.43 -6.51
CA ASN A 60 2.08 -8.17 -6.85
C ASN A 60 2.54 -7.40 -5.60
N ALA A 61 1.88 -7.58 -4.46
CA ALA A 61 2.29 -6.93 -3.21
C ALA A 61 3.77 -7.20 -2.88
N TYR A 62 4.21 -8.46 -3.00
CA TYR A 62 5.61 -8.84 -2.72
C TYR A 62 6.62 -8.28 -3.73
N LEU A 63 6.19 -7.97 -4.96
CA LEU A 63 7.05 -7.43 -6.01
C LEU A 63 7.11 -5.90 -5.98
N VAL A 64 5.96 -5.25 -5.77
CA VAL A 64 5.81 -3.80 -5.91
C VAL A 64 6.14 -3.07 -4.61
N LEU A 65 5.76 -3.60 -3.45
CA LEU A 65 5.96 -2.90 -2.17
C LEU A 65 7.44 -2.58 -1.86
N PRO A 66 8.42 -3.47 -2.11
CA PRO A 66 9.83 -3.14 -1.90
C PRO A 66 10.30 -1.96 -2.76
N ILE A 67 9.90 -1.93 -4.04
CA ILE A 67 10.31 -0.90 -4.99
C ILE A 67 9.63 0.44 -4.65
N ALA A 68 8.34 0.40 -4.32
CA ALA A 68 7.58 1.58 -3.91
C ALA A 68 8.12 2.14 -2.59
N TYR A 69 8.51 1.28 -1.65
CA TYR A 69 9.15 1.69 -0.40
C TYR A 69 10.51 2.36 -0.63
N GLN A 70 11.36 1.80 -1.49
CA GLN A 70 12.64 2.44 -1.84
C GLN A 70 12.43 3.83 -2.45
N SER A 71 11.48 3.96 -3.38
CA SER A 71 11.12 5.25 -3.99
C SER A 71 10.65 6.26 -2.93
N ARG A 72 9.84 5.80 -1.96
CA ARG A 72 9.42 6.61 -0.81
C ARG A 72 10.62 7.09 0.02
N VAL A 73 11.56 6.20 0.36
CA VAL A 73 12.76 6.56 1.14
C VAL A 73 13.58 7.62 0.43
N LEU A 74 13.84 7.44 -0.87
CA LEU A 74 14.55 8.43 -1.69
C LEU A 74 13.82 9.78 -1.76
N GLY A 75 12.50 9.77 -1.91
CA GLY A 75 11.68 10.99 -1.92
C GLY A 75 11.76 11.78 -0.60
N LYS A 76 11.81 11.07 0.55
CA LYS A 76 11.99 11.72 1.86
C LYS A 76 13.38 12.37 1.99
N ILE A 77 14.43 11.71 1.51
CA ILE A 77 15.81 12.25 1.52
C ILE A 77 15.86 13.55 0.71
N ASN A 78 15.26 13.58 -0.48
CA ASN A 78 15.27 14.77 -1.34
C ASN A 78 14.47 15.95 -0.74
N ARG A 79 13.35 15.69 -0.04
CA ARG A 79 12.61 16.75 0.67
C ARG A 79 13.40 17.35 1.84
N GLY A 80 14.22 16.55 2.54
CA GLY A 80 15.09 17.05 3.60
C GLY A 80 16.21 18.00 3.12
N MET A 81 16.57 17.94 1.83
CA MET A 81 17.55 18.85 1.22
C MET A 81 16.95 20.19 0.77
N LEU A 82 15.63 20.24 0.51
CA LEU A 82 14.94 21.47 0.06
C LEU A 82 14.59 22.45 1.19
N HIS A 83 14.75 22.06 2.46
CA HIS A 83 14.47 22.89 3.63
C HIS A 83 15.74 23.33 4.39
N LYS A 84 16.91 23.26 3.74
CA LYS A 84 18.21 23.67 4.30
C LYS A 84 18.76 24.97 3.66
N GLU A 85 17.87 25.87 3.27
CA GLU A 85 18.23 27.23 2.81
C GLU A 85 17.71 28.29 3.78
#